data_AF-A0A258CT89-F1
#
_entry.id   AF-A0A258CT89-F1
#
_cell.length_a   1.000
_cell.length_b   1.000
_cell.length_c   1.000
_cell.angle_alpha   90.00
_cell.angle_beta   90.00
_cell.angle_gamma   90.00
#
_symmetry.space_group_name_H-M   'P 1'
#
loop_
_entity.id
_entity.type
_entity.pdbx_description
1 polymer ?
#
loop_
_entity_poly.entity_id
_entity_poly.type
_entity_poly.pdbx_seq_one_letter_code
_entity_poly.pdbx_strand_id
1 'polypeptide(L)'
;MTSASTTPETTASARKGLSRRGMLAGSAAAAGAFSFGFAIPFGEAQAQGAVPEINAWVVIHPDDKVVIRIARSEMGQGTLTGLAQLVAEELNCDW
;
A
#
# COMPACT_ATOMS: atom_id res chain seq x y z
N MET A 1 71.19 6.37 17.18
CA MET A 1 70.34 7.35 17.88
C MET A 1 69.49 8.03 16.80
N THR A 2 68.26 7.60 16.54
CA THR A 2 67.00 7.87 17.29
C THR A 2 66.18 8.96 16.58
N SER A 3 65.06 8.51 15.99
CA SER A 3 63.79 9.24 15.77
C SER A 3 63.75 10.38 14.73
N ALA A 4 62.64 10.73 14.05
CA ALA A 4 61.24 10.36 14.20
C ALA A 4 60.46 10.60 12.88
N SER A 5 59.50 9.72 12.61
CA SER A 5 58.14 9.96 12.06
C SER A 5 57.87 11.12 11.07
N THR A 6 57.47 10.76 9.84
CA THR A 6 56.51 11.55 9.04
C THR A 6 55.30 10.68 8.74
N THR A 7 54.16 11.03 9.35
CA THR A 7 52.85 10.39 9.19
C THR A 7 52.30 10.68 7.78
N PRO A 8 51.76 9.70 7.03
CA PRO A 8 51.03 10.02 5.82
C PRO A 8 49.65 10.58 6.18
N GLU A 9 49.36 11.81 5.74
CA GLU A 9 48.01 12.37 5.78
C GLU A 9 47.08 11.49 4.93
N THR A 10 46.19 10.77 5.61
CA THR A 10 45.10 10.04 4.95
C THR A 10 44.06 11.07 4.51
N THR A 11 44.10 11.47 3.24
CA THR A 11 42.99 12.16 2.60
C THR A 11 41.83 11.16 2.48
N ALA A 12 40.88 11.28 3.41
CA ALA A 12 39.66 10.48 3.39
C ALA A 12 38.87 10.77 2.11
N SER A 13 38.84 9.80 1.19
CA SER A 13 37.97 9.80 0.03
C SER A 13 36.52 9.94 0.49
N ALA A 14 35.91 11.10 0.23
CA ALA A 14 34.51 11.33 0.49
C ALA A 14 33.70 10.38 -0.39
N ARG A 15 33.18 9.30 0.20
CA ARG A 15 32.14 8.50 -0.45
C ARG A 15 30.99 9.46 -0.74
N LYS A 16 30.76 9.78 -2.02
CA LYS A 16 29.51 10.40 -2.45
C LYS A 16 28.40 9.40 -2.12
N GLY A 17 27.85 9.51 -0.91
CA GLY A 17 26.71 8.73 -0.49
C GLY A 17 25.58 8.97 -1.46
N LEU A 18 24.85 7.91 -1.79
CA LEU A 18 23.62 7.98 -2.56
C LEU A 18 22.71 9.02 -1.89
N SER A 19 22.59 10.18 -2.52
CA SER A 19 21.71 11.23 -2.03
C SER A 19 20.28 10.82 -2.36
N ARG A 20 19.40 10.80 -1.35
CA ARG A 20 17.95 10.63 -1.53
C ARG A 20 17.41 11.50 -2.67
N ARG A 21 17.91 12.74 -2.78
CA ARG A 21 17.55 13.67 -3.85
C ARG A 21 17.99 13.21 -5.24
N GLY A 22 19.18 12.62 -5.35
CA GLY A 22 19.68 12.06 -6.61
C GLY A 22 18.90 10.81 -7.03
N MET A 23 18.53 9.96 -6.07
CA MET A 23 17.68 8.80 -6.33
C MET A 23 16.28 9.21 -6.78
N LEU A 24 15.64 10.16 -6.09
CA LEU A 24 14.30 10.65 -6.42
C LEU A 24 14.26 11.36 -7.79
N ALA A 25 15.27 12.19 -8.09
CA ALA A 25 15.39 12.85 -9.38
C ALA A 25 15.63 11.86 -10.52
N GLY A 26 16.47 10.83 -10.28
CA GLY A 26 16.75 9.78 -11.26
C GLY A 26 15.55 8.91 -11.56
N SER A 27 14.76 8.53 -10.54
CA SER A 27 13.56 7.70 -10.73
C SER A 27 12.46 8.44 -11.49
N ALA A 28 12.27 9.74 -11.23
CA ALA A 28 11.26 10.55 -11.91
C ALA A 28 11.56 10.77 -13.40
N ALA A 29 12.85 10.86 -13.78
CA ALA A 29 13.25 11.06 -15.16
C ALA A 29 13.13 9.77 -16.01
N ALA A 30 13.29 8.59 -15.41
CA ALA A 30 13.23 7.31 -16.13
C ALA A 30 11.80 6.78 -16.33
N ALA A 31 10.88 7.14 -15.44
CA ALA A 31 9.47 6.76 -15.53
C ALA A 31 8.65 7.90 -16.15
N GLY A 32 8.48 7.90 -17.46
CA GLY A 32 7.47 8.75 -18.11
C GLY A 32 6.12 8.63 -17.37
N ALA A 33 5.39 9.74 -17.22
CA ALA A 33 4.28 9.85 -16.29
C ALA A 33 3.13 8.88 -16.61
N PHE A 34 3.13 7.72 -15.95
CA PHE A 34 1.97 6.88 -15.75
C PHE A 34 1.50 7.06 -14.30
N SER A 35 0.44 7.85 -14.12
CA SER A 35 -0.11 8.14 -12.79
C SER A 35 -1.32 7.25 -12.53
N PHE A 36 -1.18 6.29 -11.60
CA PHE A 36 -2.30 5.57 -11.00
C PHE A 36 -2.49 6.11 -9.58
N GLY A 37 -3.64 6.72 -9.31
CA GLY A 37 -3.98 7.24 -8.00
C GLY A 37 -4.51 6.12 -7.10
N PHE A 38 -3.73 5.73 -6.10
CA PHE A 38 -4.23 4.95 -4.97
C PHE A 38 -4.17 5.84 -3.72
N ALA A 39 -5.32 6.03 -3.08
CA ALA A 39 -5.35 6.67 -1.77
C ALA A 39 -4.81 5.68 -0.75
N ILE A 40 -3.59 5.90 -0.27
CA ILE A 40 -3.08 5.22 0.92
C ILE A 40 -3.42 6.14 2.10
N PRO A 41 -4.39 5.78 2.97
CA PRO A 41 -4.75 6.62 4.10
C PRO A 41 -3.63 6.57 5.15
N PHE A 42 -2.62 7.41 4.97
CA PHE A 42 -1.60 7.64 5.99
C PHE A 42 -2.14 8.65 7.00
N GLY A 43 -2.72 8.15 8.09
CA GLY A 43 -2.98 8.97 9.28
C GLY A 43 -4.23 9.85 9.26
N GLU A 44 -5.28 9.44 8.55
CA GLU A 44 -6.60 10.04 8.79
C GLU A 44 -7.16 9.52 10.12
N ALA A 45 -7.53 10.44 11.01
CA ALA A 45 -8.34 10.12 12.18
C ALA A 45 -9.71 9.62 11.69
N GLN A 46 -9.83 8.30 11.50
CA GLN A 46 -11.11 7.67 11.22
C GLN A 46 -12.01 7.90 12.44
N ALA A 47 -13.21 8.44 12.22
CA ALA A 47 -14.24 8.40 13.24
C ALA A 47 -14.42 6.94 13.68
N GLN A 48 -14.65 6.70 14.97
CA GLN A 48 -14.85 5.35 15.50
C GLN A 48 -15.96 4.65 14.68
N GLY A 49 -15.59 3.66 13.86
CA GLY A 49 -16.51 2.93 12.98
C GLY A 49 -16.49 3.30 11.49
N ALA A 50 -15.69 4.27 11.04
CA ALA A 50 -15.53 4.57 9.62
C ALA A 50 -14.55 3.58 8.97
N VAL A 51 -15.02 2.84 7.96
CA VAL A 51 -14.17 2.03 7.07
C VAL A 51 -13.97 2.86 5.80
N PRO A 52 -12.77 3.41 5.54
CA PRO A 52 -12.53 4.23 4.35
C PRO A 52 -12.48 3.30 3.13
N GLU A 53 -13.57 3.31 2.33
CA GLU A 53 -13.72 2.38 1.21
C GLU A 53 -13.79 3.11 -0.12
N ILE A 54 -12.61 3.35 -0.67
CA ILE A 54 -12.47 3.75 -2.07
C ILE A 54 -12.32 2.43 -2.85
N ASN A 55 -13.45 1.80 -3.19
CA ASN A 55 -13.58 0.59 -4.04
C ASN A 55 -13.63 -0.80 -3.35
N ALA A 56 -14.07 -0.94 -2.10
CA ALA A 56 -14.24 -2.28 -1.52
C ALA A 56 -15.50 -2.98 -2.06
N TRP A 57 -15.36 -4.15 -2.68
CA TRP A 57 -16.50 -5.00 -3.11
C TRP A 57 -16.94 -5.98 -2.02
N VAL A 58 -16.03 -6.36 -1.14
CA VAL A 58 -16.27 -7.16 0.07
C VAL A 58 -15.62 -6.45 1.25
N VAL A 59 -16.34 -6.34 2.36
CA VAL A 59 -15.85 -5.73 3.61
C VAL A 59 -16.18 -6.64 4.77
N ILE A 60 -15.19 -6.80 5.66
CA ILE A 60 -15.36 -7.48 6.92
C ILE A 60 -15.26 -6.42 8.01
N HIS A 61 -16.35 -6.21 8.73
CA HIS A 61 -16.39 -5.27 9.84
C HIS A 61 -15.78 -5.90 11.11
N PRO A 62 -15.33 -5.08 12.08
CA PRO A 62 -14.83 -5.57 13.36
C PRO A 62 -15.87 -6.31 14.23
N ASP A 63 -17.16 -6.25 13.88
CA ASP A 63 -18.26 -6.97 14.53
C ASP A 63 -18.65 -8.26 13.76
N ASP A 64 -17.70 -8.82 13.00
CA ASP A 64 -17.82 -10.05 12.21
C ASP A 64 -18.88 -10.03 11.09
N LYS A 65 -19.37 -8.85 10.72
CA LYS A 65 -20.29 -8.70 9.58
C LYS A 65 -19.54 -8.61 8.26
N VAL A 66 -20.00 -9.40 7.30
CA VAL A 66 -19.51 -9.36 5.91
C VAL A 66 -20.50 -8.61 5.02
N VAL A 67 -20.03 -7.54 4.37
CA VAL A 67 -20.83 -6.77 3.41
C VAL A 67 -20.29 -7.01 2.01
N ILE A 68 -21.16 -7.53 1.13
CA ILE A 68 -20.85 -7.80 -0.28
C ILE A 68 -21.65 -6.82 -1.14
N ARG A 69 -20.94 -6.06 -2.00
CA ARG A 69 -21.56 -5.13 -2.94
C ARG A 69 -21.46 -5.67 -4.35
N ILE A 70 -22.57 -5.65 -5.06
CA ILE A 70 -22.66 -6.09 -6.46
C ILE A 70 -23.31 -4.96 -7.25
N ALA A 71 -22.56 -4.33 -8.15
CA ALA A 71 -23.04 -3.18 -8.93
C ALA A 71 -23.97 -3.57 -10.10
N ARG A 72 -24.33 -4.84 -10.24
CA ARG A 72 -25.18 -5.35 -11.31
C ARG A 72 -26.56 -5.69 -10.75
N SER A 73 -27.58 -5.05 -11.33
CA SER A 73 -28.97 -5.40 -11.06
C SER A 73 -29.31 -6.74 -11.69
N GLU A 74 -30.09 -7.52 -10.96
CA GLU A 74 -30.56 -8.86 -11.31
C GLU A 74 -32.10 -8.84 -11.21
N MET A 75 -32.80 -9.62 -12.04
CA MET A 75 -34.27 -9.73 -12.11
C MET A 75 -34.76 -11.18 -11.82
N GLY A 76 -34.26 -11.83 -10.77
CA GLY A 76 -34.76 -13.12 -10.26
C GLY A 76 -34.04 -14.39 -10.72
N GLN A 77 -32.96 -14.28 -11.50
CA GLN A 77 -32.00 -15.36 -11.82
C GLN A 77 -31.29 -15.90 -10.57
N GLY A 78 -31.20 -15.12 -9.49
CA GLY A 78 -30.58 -15.55 -8.23
C GLY A 78 -29.05 -15.38 -8.18
N THR A 79 -28.46 -14.68 -9.15
CA THR A 79 -27.00 -14.46 -9.23
C THR A 79 -26.46 -13.72 -8.00
N LEU A 80 -27.21 -12.77 -7.42
CA LEU A 80 -26.82 -12.08 -6.20
C LEU A 80 -26.69 -13.04 -5.01
N THR A 81 -27.65 -13.95 -4.85
CA THR A 81 -27.67 -14.97 -3.81
C THR A 81 -26.51 -15.94 -3.98
N GLY A 82 -26.31 -16.46 -5.19
CA GLY A 82 -25.21 -17.41 -5.47
C GLY A 82 -23.83 -16.79 -5.24
N LEU A 83 -23.61 -15.54 -5.64
CA LEU A 83 -22.34 -14.84 -5.40
C LEU A 83 -22.08 -14.65 -3.89
N ALA A 84 -23.11 -14.32 -3.12
CA ALA A 84 -22.96 -14.15 -1.68
C ALA A 84 -22.72 -15.49 -0.97
N GLN A 85 -23.31 -16.60 -1.43
CA GLN A 85 -23.05 -17.94 -0.90
C GLN A 85 -21.59 -18.37 -1.12
N LEU A 86 -21.05 -18.14 -2.33
CA LEU A 86 -19.65 -18.43 -2.63
C LEU A 86 -18.70 -17.67 -1.70
N VAL A 87 -19.00 -16.40 -1.44
CA VAL A 87 -18.17 -15.59 -0.52
C VAL A 87 -18.31 -16.10 0.92
N ALA A 88 -19.51 -16.47 1.36
CA ALA A 88 -19.72 -17.02 2.70
C ALA A 88 -18.98 -18.35 2.92
N GLU A 89 -18.95 -19.22 1.91
CA GLU A 89 -18.21 -20.48 1.95
C GLU A 89 -16.69 -20.26 2.03
N GLU A 90 -16.13 -19.36 1.22
CA GLU A 90 -14.69 -19.06 1.21
C GLU A 90 -14.23 -18.35 2.50
N LEU A 91 -15.09 -17.50 3.07
CA LEU A 91 -14.81 -16.82 4.36
C LEU A 91 -15.22 -17.65 5.56
N ASN A 92 -15.87 -18.80 5.35
CA ASN A 92 -16.39 -19.68 6.37
C ASN A 92 -17.28 -18.94 7.40
N CYS A 93 -18.12 -18.02 6.91
CA CYS A 93 -19.03 -17.20 7.71
C CYS A 93 -20.49 -17.60 7.53
N ASP A 94 -21.36 -17.15 8.44
CA ASP A 94 -22.79 -17.44 8.39
C ASP A 94 -23.50 -16.65 7.26
N TRP A 95 -24.62 -17.19 6.76
CA TRP A 95 -25.46 -16.64 5.68
C TRP A 95 -26.60 -15.75 6.20
#